data_AF-A0A8T4EYM3-F1
#
_entry.id   AF-A0A8T4EYM3-F1
#
_cell.length_a   1.000
_cell.length_b   1.000
_cell.length_c   1.000
_cell.angle_alpha   90.00
_cell.angle_beta   90.00
_cell.angle_gamma   90.00
#
_symmetry.space_group_name_H-M   'P 1'
#
loop_
_entity.id
_entity.type
_entity.pdbx_description
1 polymer ?
#
loop_
_entity_poly.entity_id
_entity_poly.type
_entity_poly.pdbx_seq_one_letter_code
_entity_poly.pdbx_strand_id
1 'polypeptide(L)'
;MPGLVASAVTRQVERFQLAPDAVLGQTGHGTLLRRDYFNKKVWKPAVARVGLPCDVTFHYLRHAFASTALAEGVPMSEVSRWLGHKSITTTVDLYGHLVP
;
A
#
# COMPACT_ATOMS: atom_id res chain seq x y z
N MET A 1 -12.07 -0.32 -8.16
CA MET A 1 -10.98 0.42 -7.47
C MET A 1 -11.62 1.60 -6.73
N PRO A 2 -11.27 1.87 -5.46
CA PRO A 2 -11.82 3.02 -4.73
C PRO A 2 -11.51 4.34 -5.46
N GLY A 3 -12.45 5.30 -5.43
CA GLY A 3 -12.30 6.58 -6.14
C GLY A 3 -11.03 7.34 -5.80
N LEU A 4 -10.63 7.34 -4.52
CA LEU A 4 -9.37 7.93 -4.04
C LEU A 4 -8.14 7.39 -4.80
N VAL A 5 -8.10 6.08 -5.02
CA VAL A 5 -6.95 5.43 -5.67
C VAL A 5 -6.96 5.76 -7.16
N ALA A 6 -8.13 5.70 -7.80
CA ALA A 6 -8.27 6.09 -9.20
C ALA A 6 -7.80 7.54 -9.42
N SER A 7 -8.27 8.49 -8.60
CA SER A 7 -7.84 9.89 -8.69
C SER A 7 -6.34 10.07 -8.41
N ALA A 8 -5.75 9.28 -7.49
CA ALA A 8 -4.32 9.33 -7.23
C ALA A 8 -3.50 8.82 -8.42
N VAL A 9 -3.95 7.74 -9.08
CA VAL A 9 -3.33 7.23 -10.30
C VAL A 9 -3.44 8.24 -11.43
N THR A 10 -4.63 8.83 -11.66
CA THR A 10 -4.83 9.87 -12.69
C THR A 10 -3.89 11.05 -12.47
N ARG A 11 -3.83 11.60 -11.26
CA ARG A 11 -2.90 12.71 -10.94
C ARG A 11 -1.44 12.36 -11.20
N GLN A 12 -1.04 11.12 -10.91
CA GLN A 12 0.32 10.65 -11.16
C GLN A 12 0.60 10.56 -12.67
N VAL A 13 -0.32 10.01 -13.46
CA VAL A 13 -0.22 9.93 -14.93
C VAL A 13 -0.10 11.32 -15.54
N GLU A 14 -0.96 12.26 -15.14
CA GLU A 14 -0.95 13.63 -15.65
C GLU A 14 0.34 14.38 -15.26
N ARG A 15 0.74 14.28 -13.99
CA ARG A 15 1.94 14.96 -13.46
C ARG A 15 3.21 14.59 -14.21
N PHE A 16 3.35 13.32 -14.58
CA PHE A 16 4.54 12.79 -15.23
C PHE A 16 4.36 12.53 -16.72
N GLN A 17 3.20 12.89 -17.29
CA GLN A 17 2.83 12.66 -18.70
C GLN A 17 3.13 11.23 -19.15
N LEU A 18 2.69 10.26 -18.34
CA LEU A 18 3.02 8.85 -18.54
C LEU A 18 2.34 8.29 -19.80
N ALA A 19 3.11 7.58 -20.63
CA ALA A 19 2.57 6.72 -21.66
C ALA A 19 1.79 5.55 -21.04
N PRO A 20 0.85 4.91 -21.76
CA PRO A 20 0.01 3.83 -21.20
C PRO A 20 0.78 2.62 -20.65
N ASP A 21 1.97 2.34 -21.18
CA ASP A 21 2.86 1.25 -20.77
C ASP A 21 3.98 1.69 -19.81
N ALA A 22 4.03 2.98 -19.46
CA ALA A 22 5.05 3.51 -18.58
C ALA A 22 4.86 3.05 -17.13
N VAL A 23 5.97 2.97 -16.39
CA VAL A 23 5.94 2.61 -14.98
C VAL A 23 5.37 3.75 -14.14
N LEU A 24 4.28 3.49 -13.43
CA LEU A 24 3.61 4.48 -12.57
C LEU A 24 4.52 5.05 -11.47
N GLY A 25 5.32 4.18 -10.85
CA GLY A 25 6.26 4.51 -9.78
C GLY A 25 7.62 4.92 -10.33
N GLN A 26 7.76 6.18 -10.71
CA GLN A 26 9.02 6.74 -11.20
C GLN A 26 9.46 7.99 -10.43
N THR A 27 10.75 8.30 -10.49
CA THR A 27 11.32 9.54 -9.97
C THR A 27 11.08 10.69 -10.96
N GLY A 28 11.41 11.93 -10.55
CA GLY A 28 11.39 13.11 -11.43
C GLY A 28 12.25 12.99 -12.69
N HIS A 29 13.19 12.04 -12.73
CA HIS A 29 14.08 11.79 -13.86
C HIS A 29 13.61 10.62 -14.74
N GLY A 30 12.38 10.10 -14.54
CA GLY A 30 11.84 8.98 -15.33
C GLY A 30 12.42 7.60 -14.98
N THR A 31 13.22 7.50 -13.91
CA THR A 31 13.78 6.22 -13.46
C THR A 31 12.85 5.52 -12.46
N LEU A 32 12.91 4.18 -12.41
CA LEU A 32 12.12 3.37 -11.48
C LEU A 32 12.31 3.82 -10.02
N LEU A 33 11.20 4.00 -9.30
CA LEU A 33 11.21 4.32 -7.89
C LEU A 33 11.66 3.10 -7.07
N ARG A 34 12.94 3.11 -6.65
CA ARG A 34 13.51 2.05 -5.82
C ARG A 34 13.02 2.13 -4.38
N ARG A 35 12.90 0.96 -3.73
CA ARG A 35 12.47 0.82 -2.32
C ARG A 35 13.25 1.72 -1.37
N ASP A 36 14.58 1.69 -1.43
CA ASP A 36 15.42 2.40 -0.47
C ASP A 36 15.30 3.92 -0.62
N TYR A 37 15.23 4.38 -1.87
CA TYR A 37 14.97 5.78 -2.18
C TYR A 37 13.58 6.19 -1.67
N PHE A 38 12.54 5.42 -1.99
CA PHE A 38 11.18 5.66 -1.51
C PHE A 38 11.13 5.74 0.02
N ASN A 39 11.72 4.77 0.71
CA ASN A 39 11.71 4.73 2.17
C ASN A 39 12.38 5.97 2.77
N LYS A 40 13.58 6.32 2.28
CA LYS A 40 14.38 7.45 2.80
C LYS A 40 13.82 8.82 2.43
N LYS A 41 13.32 8.98 1.20
CA LYS A 41 12.98 10.29 0.62
C LYS A 41 11.48 10.60 0.61
N VAL A 42 10.63 9.59 0.71
CA VAL A 42 9.17 9.76 0.66
C VAL A 42 8.53 9.30 1.97
N TRP A 43 8.76 8.04 2.36
CA TRP A 43 8.06 7.44 3.49
C TRP A 43 8.44 8.06 4.85
N LYS A 44 9.73 8.02 5.23
CA LYS A 44 10.17 8.55 6.53
C LYS A 44 9.83 10.04 6.72
N PRO A 45 10.01 10.92 5.70
CA PRO A 45 9.53 12.29 5.80
C PRO A 45 8.00 12.42 5.95
N ALA A 46 7.21 11.57 5.28
CA ALA A 46 5.75 11.58 5.43
C ALA A 46 5.32 11.15 6.85
N VAL A 47 5.91 10.09 7.39
CA VAL A 47 5.69 9.61 8.78
C VAL A 47 6.03 10.71 9.79
N ALA A 48 7.19 11.37 9.63
CA ALA A 48 7.59 12.47 10.51
C ALA A 48 6.64 13.67 10.44
N ARG A 49 6.15 14.02 9.24
CA ARG A 49 5.22 15.14 9.04
C ARG A 49 3.90 14.97 9.79
N VAL A 50 3.43 13.73 9.96
CA VAL A 50 2.20 13.42 10.69
C VAL A 50 2.44 13.05 12.15
N GLY A 51 3.69 13.17 12.65
CA GLY A 51 4.03 12.93 14.05
C GLY A 51 3.97 11.46 14.48
N LEU A 52 4.05 10.51 13.54
CA LEU A 52 4.02 9.09 13.86
C LEU A 52 5.41 8.57 14.28
N PRO A 53 5.47 7.47 15.06
CA PRO A 53 6.72 6.83 15.46
C PRO A 53 7.63 6.47 14.28
N CYS A 54 8.94 6.60 14.48
CA CYS A 54 9.92 6.47 13.41
C CYS A 54 10.11 5.02 12.92
N ASP A 55 9.65 4.03 13.67
CA ASP A 55 9.65 2.61 13.34
C ASP A 55 8.48 2.19 12.44
N VAL A 56 7.46 3.05 12.28
CA VAL A 56 6.36 2.83 11.33
C VAL A 56 6.90 2.57 9.92
N THR A 57 6.52 1.43 9.37
CA THR A 57 6.97 0.96 8.04
C THR A 57 5.84 1.05 7.02
N PHE A 58 6.20 1.13 5.74
CA PHE A 58 5.21 1.14 4.66
C PHE A 58 4.31 -0.12 4.67
N HIS A 59 4.82 -1.24 5.18
CA HIS A 59 4.06 -2.49 5.30
C HIS A 59 2.89 -2.38 6.29
N TYR A 60 2.94 -1.43 7.23
CA TYR A 60 1.84 -1.22 8.18
C TYR A 60 0.55 -0.76 7.48
N LEU A 61 0.65 -0.08 6.34
CA LEU A 61 -0.53 0.28 5.53
C LEU A 61 -1.26 -0.97 5.03
N ARG A 62 -0.52 -2.03 4.70
CA ARG A 62 -1.09 -3.32 4.29
C ARG A 62 -1.78 -4.02 5.46
N HIS A 63 -1.19 -3.97 6.66
CA HIS A 63 -1.83 -4.45 7.87
C HIS A 63 -3.11 -3.67 8.19
N ALA A 64 -3.05 -2.33 8.15
CA ALA A 64 -4.21 -1.49 8.38
C ALA A 64 -5.36 -1.81 7.41
N PHE A 65 -5.06 -1.97 6.12
CA PHE A 65 -6.06 -2.40 5.13
C PHE A 65 -6.68 -3.75 5.48
N ALA A 66 -5.86 -4.77 5.77
CA ALA A 66 -6.33 -6.11 6.08
C ALA A 66 -7.20 -6.15 7.35
N SER A 67 -6.72 -5.54 8.44
CA SER A 67 -7.45 -5.45 9.70
C SER A 67 -8.77 -4.70 9.54
N THR A 68 -8.78 -3.59 8.80
CA THR A 68 -10.02 -2.84 8.53
C THR A 68 -11.01 -3.67 7.72
N ALA A 69 -10.56 -4.32 6.64
CA ALA A 69 -11.44 -5.14 5.81
C ALA A 69 -12.07 -6.30 6.60
N LEU A 70 -11.29 -6.96 7.46
CA LEU A 70 -11.79 -8.05 8.31
C LEU A 70 -12.78 -7.54 9.36
N ALA A 71 -12.50 -6.38 9.98
CA ALA A 71 -13.41 -5.76 10.94
C ALA A 71 -14.76 -5.37 10.30
N GLU A 72 -14.76 -5.01 9.01
CA GLU A 72 -15.96 -4.75 8.20
C GLU A 72 -16.64 -6.05 7.70
N GLY A 73 -16.18 -7.23 8.16
CA GLY A 73 -16.80 -8.51 7.85
C GLY A 73 -16.43 -9.09 6.48
N VAL A 74 -15.41 -8.56 5.79
CA VAL A 74 -14.93 -9.16 4.55
C VAL A 74 -14.35 -10.55 4.85
N PRO A 75 -14.72 -11.61 4.10
CA PRO A 75 -14.19 -12.94 4.33
C PRO A 75 -12.66 -13.01 4.26
N MET A 76 -12.04 -13.74 5.19
CA MET A 76 -10.58 -13.93 5.28
C MET A 76 -9.96 -14.42 3.95
N SER A 77 -10.66 -15.30 3.24
CA SER A 77 -10.24 -15.81 1.93
C SER A 77 -10.15 -14.72 0.88
N GLU A 78 -11.08 -13.76 0.88
CA GLU A 78 -11.08 -12.62 -0.03
C GLU A 78 -9.95 -11.63 0.31
N VAL A 79 -9.79 -11.30 1.59
CA VAL A 79 -8.69 -10.44 2.03
C VAL A 79 -7.34 -11.07 1.65
N SER A 80 -7.16 -12.36 1.92
CA SER A 80 -5.97 -13.12 1.53
C SER A 80 -5.70 -13.06 0.03
N ARG A 81 -6.76 -13.18 -0.79
CA ARG A 81 -6.68 -13.09 -2.25
C ARG A 81 -6.27 -11.69 -2.71
N TRP A 82 -6.85 -10.62 -2.16
CA TRP A 82 -6.48 -9.23 -2.50
C TRP A 82 -5.05 -8.89 -2.08
N LEU A 83 -4.62 -9.44 -0.95
CA LEU A 83 -3.24 -9.33 -0.49
C LEU A 83 -2.28 -10.12 -1.41
N GLY A 84 -2.74 -11.17 -2.08
CA GLY A 84 -1.89 -12.01 -2.93
C GLY A 84 -1.02 -12.98 -2.12
N HIS A 85 -1.48 -13.40 -0.95
CA HIS A 85 -0.81 -14.45 -0.18
C HIS A 85 -1.00 -15.80 -0.88
N LYS A 86 0.11 -16.51 -1.09
CA LYS A 86 0.11 -17.86 -1.70
C LYS A 86 -0.66 -18.88 -0.85
N SER A 87 -0.68 -18.70 0.47
CA SER A 87 -1.44 -19.51 1.40
C SER A 87 -2.29 -18.61 2.30
N ILE A 88 -3.55 -19.02 2.50
CA ILE A 88 -4.47 -18.37 3.45
C ILE A 88 -3.96 -18.44 4.89
N THR A 89 -3.14 -19.45 5.22
CA THR A 89 -2.54 -19.61 6.56
C THR A 89 -1.78 -18.36 6.97
N THR A 90 -1.01 -17.73 6.07
CA THR A 90 -0.33 -16.46 6.35
C THR A 90 -1.28 -15.37 6.84
N THR A 91 -2.49 -15.30 6.27
CA THR A 91 -3.50 -14.30 6.62
C THR A 91 -4.18 -14.68 7.94
N VAL A 92 -4.46 -15.96 8.16
CA VAL A 92 -5.01 -16.49 9.42
C VAL A 92 -4.02 -16.29 10.58
N ASP A 93 -2.74 -16.59 10.38
CA ASP A 93 -1.72 -16.43 11.41
C ASP A 93 -1.55 -14.95 11.80
N LEU A 94 -1.64 -14.04 10.83
CA LEU A 94 -1.49 -12.61 11.05
C LEU A 94 -2.75 -11.94 11.62
N TYR A 95 -3.95 -12.37 11.22
CA TYR A 95 -5.20 -11.63 11.49
C TYR A 95 -6.34 -12.48 12.04
N GLY A 96 -6.15 -13.79 12.23
CA GLY A 96 -7.20 -14.69 12.71
C GLY A 96 -7.75 -14.29 14.08
N HIS A 97 -6.93 -13.63 14.91
CA HIS A 97 -7.35 -13.07 16.20
C HIS A 97 -8.30 -11.86 16.09
N LEU A 98 -8.50 -11.30 14.90
CA LEU A 98 -9.41 -10.16 14.65
C LEU A 98 -10.81 -10.60 14.23
N VAL A 99 -11.00 -11.90 13.96
CA VAL A 99 -12.28 -12.46 13.50
C VAL A 99 -12.90 -13.25 14.67
N PRO A 100 -14.19 -13.00 15.00
CA PRO A 100 -14.90 -13.74 16.06
C PRO A 100 -15.02 -15.24 15.82
#